data_AF-M6GE74-F1
#
_entry.id   AF-M6GE74-F1
#
_cell.length_a   1.000
_cell.length_b   1.000
_cell.length_c   1.000
_cell.angle_alpha   90.00
_cell.angle_beta   90.00
_cell.angle_gamma   90.00
#
_symmetry.space_group_name_H-M   'P 1'
#
loop_
_entity.id
_entity.type
_entity.pdbx_description
1 polymer ?
#
loop_
_entity_poly.entity_id
_entity_poly.type
_entity_poly.pdbx_seq_one_letter_code
_entity_poly.pdbx_strand_id
1 'polypeptide(L)'
;MIVPNLETSTHQSRKTLPSSYSTEDVIFNMSRVVTWMEFLDSGKISLLKLALDDRIHTPYRMHSEFELNPFLMQIHKNLIGYSLSGSGPSVLLFSERNKAVRVEKILKEKISEFVQENHFHCQILSLKVEEDGILESSKEIKI
;
A
#
# COMPACT_ATOMS: atom_id res chain seq x y z
N MET A 1 1.80 5.68 4.16
CA MET A 1 2.09 5.31 2.76
C MET A 1 3.54 5.61 2.46
N ILE A 2 4.21 4.77 1.67
CA ILE A 2 5.52 5.04 1.10
C ILE A 2 5.37 5.36 -0.39
N VAL A 3 6.00 6.45 -0.82
CA VAL A 3 5.99 6.95 -2.21
C VAL A 3 7.43 7.00 -2.68
N PRO A 4 7.89 6.03 -3.48
CA PRO A 4 9.24 6.09 -4.02
C PRO A 4 9.32 7.13 -5.13
N ASN A 5 10.49 7.74 -5.29
CA ASN A 5 10.77 8.69 -6.37
C ASN A 5 11.07 7.94 -7.67
N LEU A 6 10.09 7.16 -8.12
CA LEU A 6 10.11 6.37 -9.35
C LEU A 6 8.89 6.72 -10.18
N GLU A 7 9.09 6.97 -11.47
CA GLU A 7 8.00 6.99 -12.43
C GLU A 7 7.75 5.57 -12.94
N THR A 8 6.55 5.04 -12.68
CA THR A 8 6.08 3.84 -13.36
C THR A 8 4.93 4.20 -14.28
N SER A 9 4.99 3.73 -15.53
CA SER A 9 3.84 3.81 -16.42
C SER A 9 2.77 2.81 -15.98
N THR A 10 1.55 3.29 -15.72
CA THR A 10 0.39 2.44 -15.42
C THR A 10 0.15 1.39 -16.52
N HIS A 11 0.48 1.75 -17.78
CA HIS A 11 0.40 0.84 -18.92
C HIS A 11 1.45 -0.29 -18.82
N GLN A 12 2.68 0.02 -18.42
CA GLN A 12 3.72 -0.98 -18.18
C GLN A 12 3.32 -1.94 -17.04
N SER A 13 2.79 -1.40 -15.94
CA SER A 13 2.32 -2.20 -14.79
C SER A 13 1.09 -3.06 -15.09
N ARG A 14 0.31 -2.74 -16.13
CA ARG A 14 -0.76 -3.63 -16.64
C ARG A 14 -0.22 -4.78 -17.47
N LYS A 15 0.87 -4.57 -18.21
CA LYS A 15 1.51 -5.60 -19.05
C LYS A 15 2.22 -6.69 -18.25
N THR A 16 2.52 -6.47 -16.98
CA THR A 16 3.13 -7.48 -16.11
C THR A 16 2.15 -8.55 -15.64
N LEU A 17 0.84 -8.31 -15.80
CA LEU A 17 -0.19 -9.26 -15.39
C LEU A 17 -0.38 -10.35 -16.46
N PRO A 18 -0.59 -11.62 -16.05
CA PRO A 18 -0.91 -12.69 -16.99
C PRO A 18 -2.29 -12.47 -17.64
N SER A 19 -2.49 -13.09 -18.80
CA SER A 19 -3.76 -13.03 -19.52
C SER A 19 -4.88 -13.88 -18.89
N SER A 20 -4.52 -14.80 -17.99
CA SER A 20 -5.46 -15.68 -17.30
C SER A 20 -4.93 -16.07 -15.91
N TYR A 21 -5.84 -16.48 -15.03
CA TYR A 21 -5.55 -16.93 -13.67
C TYR A 21 -6.22 -18.29 -13.43
N SER A 22 -5.73 -19.04 -12.46
CA SER A 22 -6.38 -20.27 -12.04
C SER A 22 -7.74 -19.96 -11.38
N THR A 23 -8.69 -20.89 -11.48
CA THR A 23 -9.96 -20.77 -10.75
C THR A 23 -9.73 -20.65 -9.24
N GLU A 24 -8.70 -21.33 -8.71
CA GLU A 24 -8.35 -21.25 -7.28
C GLU A 24 -7.95 -19.84 -6.87
N ASP A 25 -7.06 -19.18 -7.63
CA ASP A 25 -6.61 -17.82 -7.30
C ASP A 25 -7.74 -16.80 -7.40
N VAL A 26 -8.62 -16.96 -8.39
CA VAL A 26 -9.82 -16.12 -8.52
C VAL A 26 -10.75 -16.29 -7.32
N ILE A 27 -11.06 -17.53 -6.94
CA ILE A 27 -11.88 -17.82 -5.75
C ILE A 27 -11.22 -17.27 -4.49
N PHE A 28 -9.91 -17.46 -4.33
CA PHE A 28 -9.15 -16.93 -3.21
C PHE A 28 -9.31 -15.41 -3.12
N ASN A 29 -9.01 -14.68 -4.19
CA ASN A 29 -9.11 -13.22 -4.22
C ASN A 29 -10.54 -12.71 -4.02
N MET A 30 -11.56 -13.37 -4.59
CA MET A 30 -12.96 -13.04 -4.32
C MET A 30 -13.27 -13.17 -2.82
N SER A 31 -12.77 -14.21 -2.16
CA SER A 31 -12.93 -14.35 -0.70
C SER A 31 -12.28 -13.18 0.06
N ARG A 32 -11.13 -12.66 -0.40
CA ARG A 32 -10.44 -11.52 0.21
C ARG A 32 -11.23 -10.23 0.11
N VAL A 33 -11.90 -10.01 -1.02
CA VAL A 33 -12.83 -8.87 -1.18
C VAL A 33 -13.97 -8.95 -0.18
N VAL A 34 -14.57 -10.13 0.02
CA VAL A 34 -15.61 -10.32 1.04
C VAL A 34 -15.06 -10.11 2.45
N THR A 35 -13.86 -10.61 2.75
CA THR A 35 -13.19 -10.38 4.03
C THR A 35 -12.91 -8.90 4.29
N TRP A 36 -12.61 -8.11 3.25
CA TRP A 36 -12.51 -6.65 3.35
C TRP A 36 -13.82 -6.02 3.82
N MET A 37 -14.94 -6.42 3.23
CA MET A 37 -16.26 -5.90 3.61
C MET A 37 -16.61 -6.26 5.07
N GLU A 38 -16.34 -7.49 5.48
CA GLU A 38 -16.53 -7.91 6.88
C GLU A 38 -15.60 -7.17 7.84
N PHE A 39 -14.34 -6.89 7.44
CA PHE A 39 -13.45 -6.05 8.24
C PHE A 39 -14.03 -4.64 8.42
N LEU A 40 -14.54 -4.03 7.35
CA LEU A 40 -15.11 -2.68 7.41
C LEU A 40 -16.37 -2.63 8.29
N ASP A 41 -17.20 -3.67 8.27
CA ASP A 41 -18.40 -3.77 9.11
C ASP A 41 -18.05 -4.04 10.59
N SER A 42 -17.19 -5.03 10.85
CA SER A 42 -16.92 -5.51 12.21
C SER A 42 -15.77 -4.79 12.93
N GLY A 43 -14.89 -4.12 12.20
CA GLY A 43 -13.66 -3.51 12.73
C GLY A 43 -12.59 -4.52 13.21
N LYS A 44 -12.78 -5.82 13.02
CA LYS A 44 -11.87 -6.87 13.52
C LYS A 44 -10.55 -6.87 12.73
N ILE A 45 -9.47 -6.40 13.36
CA ILE A 45 -8.13 -6.27 12.73
C ILE A 45 -7.59 -7.58 12.15
N SER A 46 -7.91 -8.73 12.75
CA SER A 46 -7.50 -10.04 12.23
C SER A 46 -8.00 -10.30 10.80
N LEU A 47 -9.16 -9.74 10.45
CA LEU A 47 -9.73 -9.85 9.12
C LEU A 47 -8.99 -8.97 8.11
N LEU A 48 -8.59 -7.76 8.49
CA LEU A 48 -7.78 -6.89 7.62
C LEU A 48 -6.48 -7.60 7.20
N LYS A 49 -5.81 -8.27 8.14
CA LYS A 49 -4.59 -9.04 7.83
C LYS A 49 -4.85 -10.11 6.75
N LEU A 50 -5.97 -10.82 6.83
CA LEU A 50 -6.36 -11.80 5.82
C LEU A 50 -6.76 -11.14 4.50
N ALA A 51 -7.47 -10.03 4.57
CA ALA A 51 -8.01 -9.30 3.41
C ALA A 51 -6.92 -8.66 2.53
N LEU A 52 -5.76 -8.37 3.11
CA LEU A 52 -4.60 -7.82 2.41
C LEU A 52 -3.85 -8.83 1.52
N ASP A 53 -4.13 -10.13 1.63
CA ASP A 53 -3.55 -11.11 0.73
C ASP A 53 -4.14 -10.96 -0.68
N ASP A 54 -3.29 -11.08 -1.69
CA ASP A 54 -3.67 -10.95 -3.09
C ASP A 54 -2.82 -11.91 -3.95
N ARG A 55 -3.47 -12.79 -4.70
CA ARG A 55 -2.83 -13.73 -5.64
C ARG A 55 -2.96 -13.30 -7.10
N ILE A 56 -3.70 -12.23 -7.39
CA ILE A 56 -3.94 -11.77 -8.76
C ILE A 56 -2.92 -10.71 -9.17
N HIS A 57 -2.65 -9.69 -8.35
CA HIS A 57 -1.80 -8.57 -8.78
C HIS A 57 -0.45 -8.56 -8.10
N THR A 58 -0.45 -8.73 -6.78
CA THR A 58 0.72 -8.58 -5.91
C THR A 58 1.87 -9.52 -6.30
N PRO A 59 1.66 -10.81 -6.63
CA PRO A 59 2.78 -11.70 -7.00
C PRO A 59 3.55 -11.25 -8.24
N TYR A 60 2.88 -10.53 -9.16
CA TYR A 60 3.46 -10.08 -10.42
C TYR A 60 4.02 -8.65 -10.34
N ARG A 61 3.37 -7.78 -9.56
CA ARG A 61 3.77 -6.36 -9.42
C ARG A 61 4.74 -6.10 -8.28
N MET A 62 4.64 -6.88 -7.20
CA MET A 62 5.55 -6.88 -6.07
C MET A 62 6.32 -8.20 -6.04
N HIS A 63 6.87 -8.60 -7.19
CA HIS A 63 7.72 -9.78 -7.32
C HIS A 63 9.04 -9.58 -6.55
N SER A 64 9.91 -10.58 -6.54
CA SER A 64 11.14 -10.58 -5.72
C SER A 64 12.05 -9.38 -5.93
N GLU A 65 12.05 -8.78 -7.12
CA GLU A 65 12.91 -7.65 -7.50
C GLU A 65 12.26 -6.28 -7.25
N PHE A 66 11.04 -6.23 -6.70
CA PHE A 66 10.38 -4.97 -6.38
C PHE A 66 11.22 -4.14 -5.40
N GLU A 67 11.47 -2.88 -5.77
CA GLU A 67 12.53 -2.04 -5.19
C GLU A 67 12.33 -1.76 -3.70
N LEU A 68 11.08 -1.77 -3.23
CA LEU A 68 10.75 -1.54 -1.83
C LEU A 68 10.77 -2.81 -0.97
N ASN A 69 10.99 -4.00 -1.54
CA ASN A 69 11.02 -5.25 -0.78
C ASN A 69 11.99 -5.23 0.41
N PRO A 70 13.25 -4.75 0.28
CA PRO A 70 14.18 -4.70 1.41
C PRO A 70 13.64 -3.84 2.56
N PHE A 71 13.04 -2.68 2.24
CA PHE A 71 12.41 -1.81 3.23
C PHE A 71 11.18 -2.50 3.88
N LEU A 72 10.29 -3.09 3.09
CA LEU A 72 9.09 -3.77 3.58
C LEU A 72 9.44 -4.93 4.53
N MET A 73 10.49 -5.69 4.22
CA MET A 73 10.99 -6.75 5.10
C MET A 73 11.45 -6.23 6.48
N GLN A 74 12.01 -5.03 6.55
CA GLN A 74 12.43 -4.45 7.83
C GLN A 74 11.24 -4.02 8.70
N ILE A 75 10.16 -3.53 8.08
CA ILE A 75 9.06 -2.88 8.79
C ILE A 75 7.83 -3.76 9.02
N HIS A 76 7.65 -4.86 8.27
CA HIS A 76 6.39 -5.61 8.23
C HIS A 76 5.87 -6.04 9.61
N LYS A 77 6.75 -6.35 10.56
CA LYS A 77 6.38 -6.75 11.93
C LYS A 77 5.72 -5.65 12.75
N ASN A 78 5.89 -4.39 12.35
CA ASN A 78 5.29 -3.23 13.02
C ASN A 78 3.93 -2.85 12.42
N LEU A 79 3.51 -3.52 11.35
CA LEU A 79 2.28 -3.24 10.61
C LEU A 79 1.24 -4.34 10.83
N ILE A 80 -0.02 -4.01 10.55
CA ILE A 80 -1.06 -5.02 10.32
C ILE A 80 -0.76 -5.76 9.00
N GLY A 81 -0.37 -4.99 7.99
CA GLY A 81 0.03 -5.45 6.67
C GLY A 81 0.26 -4.26 5.73
N TYR A 82 0.47 -4.54 4.45
CA TYR A 82 0.66 -3.53 3.43
C TYR A 82 0.06 -4.01 2.11
N SER A 83 -0.20 -3.08 1.19
CA SER A 83 -0.64 -3.39 -0.17
C SER A 83 -0.07 -2.38 -1.16
N LEU A 84 0.05 -2.78 -2.42
CA LEU A 84 0.35 -1.83 -3.48
C LEU A 84 -0.75 -0.76 -3.55
N SER A 85 -0.37 0.51 -3.71
CA SER A 85 -1.31 1.59 -3.98
C SER A 85 -1.58 1.62 -5.48
N GLY A 86 -2.76 1.14 -5.89
CA GLY A 86 -3.14 1.04 -7.31
C GLY A 86 -2.18 0.15 -8.10
N SER A 87 -1.55 0.70 -9.15
CA SER A 87 -0.56 -0.02 -9.98
C SER A 87 0.86 0.02 -9.42
N GLY A 88 1.10 0.71 -8.29
CA GLY A 88 2.43 0.99 -7.80
C GLY A 88 3.07 2.23 -8.44
N PRO A 89 4.31 2.57 -8.03
CA PRO A 89 5.18 1.81 -7.11
C PRO A 89 4.96 2.17 -5.63
N SER A 90 4.01 3.07 -5.33
CA SER A 90 3.68 3.43 -3.94
C SER A 90 3.04 2.26 -3.20
N VAL A 91 3.30 2.16 -1.89
CA VAL A 91 2.76 1.09 -1.03
C VAL A 91 2.02 1.69 0.16
N LEU A 92 0.79 1.23 0.38
CA LEU A 92 -0.01 1.54 1.56
C LEU A 92 0.46 0.68 2.73
N LEU A 93 0.66 1.30 3.89
CA LEU A 93 1.10 0.63 5.11
C LEU A 93 -0.01 0.78 6.15
N PHE A 94 -0.56 -0.34 6.62
CA PHE A 94 -1.68 -0.35 7.55
C PHE A 94 -1.18 -0.57 8.98
N SER A 95 -1.61 0.27 9.91
CA SER A 95 -1.30 0.16 11.34
C SER A 95 -2.50 0.52 12.19
N GLU A 96 -2.53 0.01 13.43
CA GLU A 96 -3.58 0.39 14.38
C GLU A 96 -3.41 1.86 14.79
N ARG A 97 -4.54 2.59 14.89
CA ARG A 97 -4.55 4.03 15.19
C ARG A 97 -3.80 4.38 16.49
N ASN A 98 -3.95 3.57 17.53
CA ASN A 98 -3.26 3.75 18.81
C ASN A 98 -1.74 3.53 18.73
N LYS A 99 -1.23 2.90 17.68
CA LYS A 99 0.21 2.68 17.42
C LYS A 99 0.78 3.66 16.40
N ALA A 100 -0.03 4.49 15.76
CA ALA A 100 0.35 5.33 14.62
C ALA A 100 1.60 6.18 14.90
N VAL A 101 1.67 6.88 16.04
CA VAL A 101 2.83 7.72 16.40
C VAL A 101 4.13 6.91 16.51
N ARG A 102 4.06 5.74 17.15
CA ARG A 102 5.21 4.84 17.29
C ARG A 102 5.64 4.28 15.93
N VAL A 103 4.68 3.84 15.11
CA VAL A 103 4.95 3.31 13.77
C VAL A 103 5.57 4.40 12.90
N GLU A 104 5.05 5.63 12.92
CA GLU A 104 5.61 6.74 12.14
C GLU A 104 7.07 7.03 12.51
N LYS A 105 7.41 7.01 13.80
CA LYS A 105 8.80 7.18 14.25
C LYS A 105 9.70 6.07 13.67
N ILE A 106 9.29 4.81 13.79
CA ILE A 106 10.04 3.66 13.23
C ILE A 106 10.19 3.79 11.72
N LEU A 107 9.13 4.19 11.00
CA LEU A 107 9.17 4.36 9.55
C LEU A 107 10.16 5.48 9.16
N LYS A 108 10.20 6.59 9.88
CA LYS A 108 11.14 7.70 9.64
C LYS A 108 12.61 7.31 9.89
N GLU A 109 12.86 6.51 10.91
CA GLU A 109 14.19 5.96 11.18
C GLU A 109 14.61 4.99 10.06
N LYS A 110 13.77 3.99 9.77
CA LYS A 110 14.05 2.94 8.79
C LYS A 110 14.16 3.44 7.36
N ILE A 111 13.37 4.45 6.98
CA ILE A 111 13.45 5.01 5.62
C ILE A 111 14.76 5.77 5.42
N SER A 112 15.26 6.43 6.47
CA SER A 112 16.53 7.17 6.40
C SER A 112 17.70 6.20 6.21
N GLU A 113 17.71 5.09 6.94
CA GLU A 113 18.69 3.99 6.76
C GLU A 113 18.60 3.42 5.33
N PHE A 114 17.39 3.09 4.87
CA PHE A 114 17.17 2.51 3.54
C PHE A 114 17.65 3.43 2.40
N VAL A 115 17.37 4.73 2.48
CA VAL A 115 17.81 5.73 1.49
C VAL A 115 19.35 5.81 1.45
N GLN A 116 20.02 5.77 2.61
CA GLN A 116 21.49 5.81 2.68
C GLN A 116 22.13 4.56 2.09
N GLU A 117 21.58 3.39 2.37
CA GLU A 117 22.14 2.11 1.90
C GLU A 117 21.89 1.90 0.39
N ASN A 118 20.69 2.23 -0.09
CA ASN A 118 20.24 1.86 -1.43
C ASN A 118 20.28 3.03 -2.43
N HIS A 119 20.62 4.24 -1.97
CA HIS A 119 20.60 5.48 -2.77
C HIS A 119 19.23 5.71 -3.46
N PHE A 120 18.17 5.27 -2.81
CA PHE A 120 16.82 5.21 -3.37
C PHE A 120 15.87 6.12 -2.59
N HIS A 121 15.57 7.28 -3.17
CA HIS A 121 14.75 8.29 -2.51
C HIS A 121 13.27 7.91 -2.47
N CYS A 122 12.67 8.06 -1.30
CA CYS A 122 11.28 7.77 -1.06
C CYS A 122 10.74 8.66 0.06
N GLN A 123 9.44 8.96 0.00
CA GLN A 123 8.72 9.79 0.96
C GLN A 123 7.76 8.93 1.78
N ILE A 124 7.59 9.29 3.05
CA ILE A 124 6.56 8.71 3.92
C ILE A 124 5.45 9.73 4.13
N LEU A 125 4.22 9.34 3.83
CA LEU A 125 3.02 10.15 4.03
C LEU A 125 2.12 9.48 5.07
N SER A 126 1.84 10.19 6.17
CA SER A 126 0.80 9.83 7.14
C SER A 126 -0.53 10.36 6.61
N LEU A 127 -1.45 9.45 6.27
CA LEU A 127 -2.70 9.78 5.59
C LEU A 127 -3.90 9.46 6.50
N LYS A 128 -4.92 10.31 6.44
CA LYS A 128 -6.28 9.98 6.89
C LYS A 128 -7.12 9.61 5.66
N VAL A 129 -8.21 8.89 5.89
CA VAL A 129 -9.24 8.71 4.85
C VAL A 129 -9.82 10.09 4.56
N GLU A 130 -9.96 10.42 3.27
CA GLU A 130 -10.67 11.61 2.81
C GLU A 130 -12.17 11.31 2.79
N GLU A 131 -12.97 12.18 3.39
CA GLU A 131 -14.41 11.98 3.63
C GLU A 131 -15.28 12.93 2.79
N ASP A 132 -14.73 14.08 2.37
CA ASP A 132 -15.51 15.16 1.74
C ASP A 132 -15.45 15.13 0.20
N GLY A 133 -14.51 14.37 -0.37
CA GLY A 133 -14.31 14.31 -1.81
C GLY A 133 -13.80 15.64 -2.39
N ILE A 134 -14.28 16.02 -3.58
CA ILE A 134 -13.91 17.29 -4.22
C ILE A 134 -14.77 18.41 -3.64
N LEU A 135 -14.12 19.39 -3.01
CA LEU A 135 -14.76 20.62 -2.54
C LEU A 135 -14.51 21.75 -3.55
N GLU A 136 -15.57 22.40 -4.02
CA GLU A 136 -15.46 23.59 -4.84
C GLU A 136 -15.10 24.78 -3.95
N SER A 137 -13.98 25.46 -4.26
CA SER A 137 -13.60 26.69 -3.58
C SER A 137 -13.50 27.84 -4.59
N SER A 138 -14.38 28.82 -4.45
CA SER A 138 -14.28 30.08 -5.18
C SER A 138 -13.15 30.91 -4.58
N LYS A 139 -12.00 30.98 -5.25
CA LYS A 139 -10.99 32.00 -4.94
C LYS A 139 -11.47 33.32 -5.54
N GLU A 140 -11.70 34.33 -4.70
CA GLU A 140 -11.74 35.72 -5.17
C GLU A 140 -10.36 36.05 -5.76
N ILE A 141 -10.26 35.96 -7.09
CA ILE A 141 -9.12 36.49 -7.81
C ILE A 141 -9.27 38.01 -7.73
N LYS A 142 -8.53 38.65 -6.82
CA LYS A 142 -8.33 40.10 -6.87
C LYS A 142 -7.58 40.43 -8.16
N ILE A 143 -8.29 41.02 -9.11
CA ILE A 143 -7.74 41.65 -10.32
C ILE A 143 -7.10 42.98 -9.91
#